data_AF-A0A2D6E0T6-F1
#
_entry.id   AF-A0A2D6E0T6-F1
#
_cell.length_a   1.000
_cell.length_b   1.000
_cell.length_c   1.000
_cell.angle_alpha   90.00
_cell.angle_beta   90.00
_cell.angle_gamma   90.00
#
_symmetry.space_group_name_H-M   'P 1'
#
loop_
_entity.id
_entity.type
_entity.pdbx_description
1 polymer ?
#
loop_
_entity_poly.entity_id
_entity_poly.type
_entity_poly.pdbx_seq_one_letter_code
_entity_poly.pdbx_strand_id
1 'polypeptide(L)'
;MAGKVSISLVESQKQIEVLILRELVKIVEPIFKNAVKPVQEGTREIIYSAIIGSEEMRSLREGVLRWDFGLTSSQATNTVEIFAGGVSESVNVELKPIRFTGKNASGGLVITVQPNSFENIPKISVPWKTEGIPPSVNDLLLKYGDGFVIFDYDIEYGSFDGSRSGGARMVENEGSSWGVSSGLSRVPPQYAGNPSDNFITRAIDNKDTESKIEKVILSILGKQ
;
A
#
# COMPACT_ATOMS: atom_id res chain seq x y z
N MET A 1 -47.52 10.20 -63.09
CA MET A 1 -47.07 9.12 -62.19
C MET A 1 -46.38 9.77 -61.00
N ALA A 2 -47.02 9.78 -59.82
CA ALA A 2 -46.42 10.34 -58.60
C ALA A 2 -45.70 9.22 -57.86
N GLY A 3 -44.37 9.29 -57.78
CA GLY A 3 -43.56 8.33 -57.03
C GLY A 3 -43.76 8.53 -55.53
N LYS A 4 -44.25 7.50 -54.84
CA LYS A 4 -44.24 7.46 -53.37
C LYS A 4 -42.80 7.25 -52.90
N VAL A 5 -42.25 8.23 -52.20
CA VAL A 5 -41.00 8.08 -51.46
C VAL A 5 -41.36 7.60 -50.05
N SER A 6 -40.94 6.39 -49.69
CA SER A 6 -41.04 5.88 -48.33
C SER A 6 -39.67 5.93 -47.67
N ILE A 7 -39.57 6.64 -46.54
CA ILE A 7 -38.41 6.62 -45.66
C ILE A 7 -38.71 5.58 -44.57
N SER A 8 -37.92 4.53 -44.51
CA SER A 8 -37.98 3.50 -43.47
C SER A 8 -36.66 3.45 -42.71
N LEU A 9 -36.72 3.41 -41.39
CA LEU A 9 -35.56 3.07 -40.56
C LEU A 9 -35.08 1.68 -40.97
N VAL A 10 -33.83 1.60 -41.40
CA VAL A 10 -33.20 0.35 -41.87
C VAL A 10 -32.61 -0.42 -40.69
N GLU A 11 -32.22 0.29 -39.62
CA GLU A 11 -31.65 -0.32 -38.43
C GLU A 11 -32.70 -0.86 -37.47
N SER A 12 -32.43 -2.04 -36.91
CA SER A 12 -33.16 -2.56 -35.76
C SER A 12 -32.80 -1.79 -34.48
N GLN A 13 -33.71 -1.78 -33.49
CA GLN A 13 -33.49 -1.14 -32.19
C GLN A 13 -32.14 -1.54 -31.54
N LYS A 14 -31.75 -2.81 -31.68
CA LYS A 14 -30.47 -3.33 -31.18
C LYS A 14 -29.25 -2.71 -31.88
N GLN A 15 -29.36 -2.42 -33.18
CA GLN A 15 -28.28 -1.75 -33.92
C GLN A 15 -28.16 -0.28 -33.50
N ILE A 16 -29.28 0.40 -33.24
CA ILE A 16 -29.30 1.76 -32.70
C ILE A 16 -28.64 1.81 -31.32
N GLU A 17 -28.97 0.88 -30.43
CA GLU A 17 -28.35 0.76 -29.10
C GLU A 17 -26.81 0.60 -29.21
N VAL A 18 -26.33 -0.28 -30.07
CA VAL A 18 -24.89 -0.48 -30.28
C VAL A 18 -24.19 0.78 -30.81
N LEU A 19 -24.84 1.51 -31.73
CA LEU A 19 -24.30 2.76 -32.26
C LEU A 19 -24.23 3.85 -31.18
N ILE A 20 -25.29 4.01 -30.37
CA ILE A 20 -25.31 4.95 -29.24
C ILE A 20 -24.18 4.62 -28.27
N LEU A 21 -24.06 3.35 -27.86
CA LEU A 21 -23.02 2.92 -26.92
C LEU A 21 -21.61 3.17 -27.48
N ARG A 22 -21.40 2.90 -28.78
CA ARG A 22 -20.10 3.16 -29.44
C ARG A 22 -19.75 4.65 -29.43
N GLU A 23 -20.70 5.54 -29.72
CA GLU A 23 -20.45 6.98 -29.67
C GLU A 23 -20.24 7.48 -28.24
N LEU A 24 -20.94 6.92 -27.25
CA LEU A 24 -20.71 7.22 -25.84
C LEU A 24 -19.29 6.85 -25.40
N VAL A 25 -18.74 5.70 -25.83
CA VAL A 25 -17.34 5.34 -25.54
C VAL A 25 -16.39 6.44 -25.98
N LYS A 26 -16.57 7.00 -27.18
CA LYS A 26 -15.68 8.04 -27.72
C LYS A 26 -15.71 9.34 -26.91
N ILE A 27 -16.83 9.62 -26.24
CA ILE A 27 -16.97 10.78 -25.36
C ILE A 27 -16.36 10.49 -23.98
N VAL A 28 -16.57 9.28 -23.45
CA VAL A 28 -16.17 8.90 -22.09
C VAL A 28 -14.67 8.58 -22.00
N GLU A 29 -14.09 7.90 -22.99
CA GLU A 29 -12.67 7.50 -22.95
C GLU A 29 -11.69 8.67 -22.76
N PRO A 30 -11.83 9.82 -23.45
CA PRO A 30 -10.98 10.99 -23.21
C PRO A 30 -11.08 11.52 -21.78
N ILE A 31 -12.27 11.51 -21.17
CA ILE A 31 -12.49 11.95 -19.78
C ILE A 31 -11.68 11.07 -18.83
N PHE A 32 -11.83 9.76 -18.96
CA PHE A 32 -11.07 8.80 -18.15
C PHE A 32 -9.56 8.90 -18.39
N LYS A 33 -9.14 9.08 -19.65
CA LYS A 33 -7.73 9.26 -20.03
C LYS A 33 -7.12 10.50 -19.36
N ASN A 34 -7.85 11.61 -19.35
CA ASN A 34 -7.42 12.84 -18.70
C ASN A 34 -7.41 12.72 -17.17
N ALA A 35 -8.25 11.85 -16.60
CA ALA A 35 -8.31 11.60 -15.16
C ALA A 35 -7.16 10.71 -14.64
N VAL A 36 -6.49 9.91 -15.49
CA VAL A 36 -5.44 8.97 -15.06
C VAL A 36 -4.39 9.64 -14.18
N LYS A 37 -3.73 10.69 -14.68
CA LYS A 37 -2.62 11.34 -13.97
C LYS A 37 -3.08 12.03 -12.66
N PRO A 38 -4.14 12.86 -12.67
CA PRO A 38 -4.64 13.47 -11.43
C PRO A 38 -5.12 12.44 -10.40
N VAL A 39 -5.76 11.35 -10.83
CA VAL A 39 -6.19 10.27 -9.92
C VAL A 39 -4.98 9.57 -9.34
N GLN A 40 -3.95 9.31 -10.15
CA GLN A 40 -2.70 8.72 -9.68
C GLN A 40 -2.04 9.62 -8.63
N GLU A 41 -1.86 10.92 -8.89
CA GLU A 41 -1.27 11.88 -7.96
C GLU A 41 -2.07 11.96 -6.64
N GLY A 42 -3.38 12.11 -6.70
CA GLY A 42 -4.21 12.15 -5.49
C GLY A 42 -4.22 10.83 -4.71
N THR A 43 -4.17 9.69 -5.41
CA THR A 43 -4.05 8.37 -4.76
C THR A 43 -2.71 8.22 -4.06
N ARG A 44 -1.60 8.69 -4.66
CA ARG A 44 -0.27 8.66 -4.05
C ARG A 44 -0.24 9.37 -2.69
N GLU A 45 -0.79 10.57 -2.62
CA GLU A 45 -0.86 11.35 -1.37
C GLU A 45 -1.66 10.63 -0.27
N ILE A 46 -2.79 10.02 -0.65
CA ILE A 46 -3.62 9.25 0.28
C ILE A 46 -2.88 8.02 0.80
N ILE A 47 -2.27 7.24 -0.10
CA ILE A 47 -1.51 6.04 0.25
C ILE A 47 -0.32 6.41 1.15
N TYR A 48 0.45 7.44 0.80
CA TYR A 48 1.56 7.92 1.61
C TYR A 48 1.10 8.25 3.04
N SER A 49 0.00 8.98 3.16
CA SER A 49 -0.58 9.35 4.47
C SER A 49 -1.09 8.15 5.25
N ALA A 50 -1.72 7.17 4.58
CA ALA A 50 -2.23 5.96 5.20
C ALA A 50 -1.08 5.09 5.76
N ILE A 51 0.01 4.96 5.00
CA ILE A 51 1.20 4.23 5.44
C ILE A 51 1.85 4.90 6.64
N ILE A 52 2.10 6.22 6.59
CA ILE A 52 2.64 6.99 7.71
C ILE A 52 1.77 6.89 8.97
N GLY A 53 0.45 6.81 8.79
CA GLY A 53 -0.52 6.72 9.87
C GLY A 53 -0.68 5.34 10.49
N SER A 54 -0.11 4.29 9.89
CA SER A 54 -0.19 2.91 10.40
C SER A 54 0.44 2.76 11.78
N GLU A 55 -0.03 1.78 12.56
CA GLU A 55 0.43 1.56 13.93
C GLU A 55 1.92 1.21 13.98
N GLU A 56 2.37 0.43 13.00
CA GLU A 56 3.74 -0.01 12.80
C GLU A 56 4.65 1.18 12.52
N MET A 57 4.29 2.06 11.58
CA MET A 57 5.10 3.24 11.28
C MET A 57 5.15 4.23 12.45
N ARG A 58 4.05 4.35 13.22
CA ARG A 58 4.04 5.16 14.45
C ARG A 58 4.93 4.57 15.54
N SER A 59 4.82 3.26 15.77
CA SER A 59 5.66 2.53 16.74
C SER A 59 7.13 2.54 16.32
N LEU A 60 7.42 2.51 15.02
CA LEU A 60 8.78 2.61 14.49
C LEU A 60 9.39 4.01 14.67
N ARG A 61 8.59 5.07 14.58
CA ARG A 61 9.07 6.45 14.75
C ARG A 61 9.36 6.78 16.21
N GLU A 62 8.47 6.39 17.11
CA GLU A 62 8.47 6.88 18.49
C GLU A 62 8.17 5.82 19.56
N GLY A 63 7.77 4.62 19.17
CA GLY A 63 7.32 3.57 20.09
C GLY A 63 8.28 2.39 20.21
N VAL A 64 7.68 1.24 20.51
CA VAL A 64 8.38 0.01 20.92
C VAL A 64 9.23 -0.54 19.77
N LEU A 65 8.69 -0.58 18.53
CA LEU A 65 9.41 -1.10 17.37
C LEU A 65 10.71 -0.35 17.09
N ARG A 66 10.78 0.95 17.38
CA ARG A 66 12.01 1.73 17.26
C ARG A 66 13.12 1.15 18.14
N TRP A 67 12.78 0.90 19.40
CA TRP A 67 13.72 0.42 20.40
C TRP A 67 14.09 -1.03 20.12
N ASP A 68 13.10 -1.85 19.76
CA ASP A 68 13.31 -3.24 19.40
C ASP A 68 14.29 -3.32 18.23
N PHE A 69 14.01 -2.62 17.14
CA PHE A 69 14.89 -2.64 15.98
C PHE A 69 16.21 -1.87 16.20
N GLY A 70 16.43 -1.26 17.37
CA GLY A 70 17.66 -0.56 17.72
C GLY A 70 17.93 0.69 16.88
N LEU A 71 16.91 1.27 16.27
CA LEU A 71 17.02 2.42 15.38
C LEU A 71 17.17 3.71 16.18
N THR A 72 18.05 4.61 15.72
CA THR A 72 18.03 6.01 16.20
C THR A 72 16.78 6.72 15.69
N SER A 73 16.38 7.84 16.31
CA SER A 73 15.23 8.63 15.83
C SER A 73 15.37 9.05 14.36
N SER A 74 16.58 9.40 13.91
CA SER A 74 16.83 9.75 12.51
C SER A 74 16.69 8.55 11.57
N GLN A 75 17.22 7.38 11.97
CA GLN A 75 17.07 6.14 11.20
C GLN A 75 15.61 5.69 11.11
N ALA A 76 14.88 5.81 12.22
CA ALA A 76 13.46 5.50 12.29
C ALA A 76 12.63 6.40 11.36
N THR A 77 12.80 7.72 11.43
CA THR A 77 12.13 8.67 10.54
C THR A 77 12.44 8.35 9.08
N ASN A 78 13.71 8.16 8.73
CA ASN A 78 14.11 7.82 7.37
C ASN A 78 13.51 6.48 6.90
N THR A 79 13.40 5.49 7.80
CA THR A 79 12.80 4.19 7.50
C THR A 79 11.32 4.34 7.16
N VAL A 80 10.58 5.12 7.95
CA VAL A 80 9.16 5.42 7.68
C VAL A 80 8.99 6.13 6.34
N GLU A 81 9.84 7.11 6.02
CA GLU A 81 9.82 7.81 4.74
C GLU A 81 10.10 6.87 3.56
N ILE A 82 11.05 5.93 3.70
CA ILE A 82 11.34 4.93 2.66
C ILE A 82 10.12 4.03 2.41
N PHE A 83 9.44 3.57 3.47
CA PHE A 83 8.23 2.76 3.31
C PHE A 83 7.10 3.54 2.66
N ALA A 84 6.77 4.72 3.19
CA ALA A 84 5.68 5.54 2.67
C ALA A 84 5.94 6.01 1.23
N GLY A 85 7.16 6.47 0.95
CA GLY A 85 7.63 6.84 -0.38
C GLY A 85 7.57 5.66 -1.35
N GLY A 86 8.20 4.54 -1.01
CA GLY A 86 8.25 3.35 -1.89
C GLY A 86 6.87 2.82 -2.27
N VAL A 87 5.93 2.75 -1.32
CA VAL A 87 4.55 2.26 -1.56
C VAL A 87 3.71 3.28 -2.32
N SER A 88 3.83 4.57 -2.01
CA SER A 88 3.08 5.60 -2.73
C SER A 88 3.59 5.77 -4.15
N GLU A 89 4.90 5.80 -4.38
CA GLU A 89 5.46 5.97 -5.72
C GLU A 89 5.11 4.82 -6.67
N SER A 90 4.91 3.60 -6.14
CA SER A 90 4.48 2.44 -6.92
C SER A 90 3.01 2.45 -7.35
N VAL A 91 2.22 3.43 -6.89
CA VAL A 91 0.83 3.61 -7.38
C VAL A 91 0.84 3.87 -8.89
N ASN A 92 0.17 2.99 -9.60
CA ASN A 92 -0.05 3.03 -11.03
C ASN A 92 -1.53 3.01 -11.35
N VAL A 93 -1.97 3.90 -12.24
CA VAL A 93 -3.37 3.99 -12.68
C VAL A 93 -3.42 3.75 -14.18
N GLU A 94 -4.17 2.72 -14.58
CA GLU A 94 -4.30 2.33 -15.96
C GLU A 94 -5.75 2.44 -16.42
N LEU A 95 -5.96 2.99 -17.62
CA LEU A 95 -7.27 2.97 -18.27
C LEU A 95 -7.43 1.63 -19.01
N LYS A 96 -8.34 0.79 -18.53
CA LYS A 96 -8.81 -0.37 -19.29
C LYS A 96 -9.88 0.05 -20.30
N PRO A 97 -9.80 -0.41 -21.57
CA PRO A 97 -10.75 -0.06 -22.61
C PRO A 97 -12.20 -0.29 -22.17
N ILE A 98 -13.06 0.68 -22.41
CA ILE A 98 -14.47 0.61 -22.03
C ILE A 98 -15.20 -0.23 -23.08
N ARG A 99 -15.71 -1.38 -22.67
CA ARG A 99 -16.42 -2.32 -23.53
C ARG A 99 -17.84 -2.52 -23.03
N PHE A 100 -18.78 -2.49 -23.96
CA PHE A 100 -20.18 -2.81 -23.69
C PHE A 100 -20.49 -4.23 -24.16
N THR A 101 -21.02 -5.06 -23.26
CA THR A 101 -21.54 -6.39 -23.56
C THR A 101 -23.02 -6.44 -23.19
N GLY A 102 -23.89 -6.31 -24.19
CA GLY A 102 -25.33 -6.16 -23.96
C GLY A 102 -25.63 -4.85 -23.21
N LYS A 103 -26.21 -4.97 -22.01
CA LYS A 103 -26.53 -3.84 -21.13
C LYS A 103 -25.40 -3.47 -20.15
N ASN A 104 -24.33 -4.27 -20.09
CA ASN A 104 -23.27 -4.09 -19.10
C ASN A 104 -22.08 -3.35 -19.72
N ALA A 105 -21.58 -2.35 -19.00
CA ALA A 105 -20.29 -1.70 -19.29
C ALA A 105 -19.19 -2.38 -18.46
N SER A 106 -18.00 -2.53 -19.04
CA SER A 106 -16.80 -3.05 -18.37
C SER A 106 -15.60 -2.20 -18.77
N GLY A 107 -14.62 -2.02 -17.89
CA GLY A 107 -13.46 -1.15 -18.12
C GLY A 107 -13.37 -0.03 -17.08
N GLY A 108 -12.63 1.03 -17.40
CA GLY A 108 -12.42 2.18 -16.51
C GLY A 108 -11.01 2.26 -15.94
N LEU A 109 -10.85 2.96 -14.81
CA LEU A 109 -9.55 3.08 -14.14
C LEU A 109 -9.28 1.86 -13.27
N VAL A 110 -8.10 1.29 -13.43
CA VAL A 110 -7.56 0.26 -12.54
C VAL A 110 -6.39 0.86 -11.78
N ILE A 111 -6.49 0.86 -10.47
CA ILE A 111 -5.46 1.36 -9.57
C ILE A 111 -4.72 0.16 -8.99
N THR A 112 -3.40 0.11 -9.20
CA THR A 112 -2.51 -0.88 -8.61
C THR A 112 -1.54 -0.15 -7.70
N VAL A 113 -1.42 -0.57 -6.44
CA VAL A 113 -0.63 0.16 -5.43
C VAL A 113 0.69 -0.53 -5.14
N GLN A 114 0.65 -1.81 -4.75
CA GLN A 114 1.81 -2.49 -4.17
C GLN A 114 2.10 -3.80 -4.94
N PRO A 115 3.32 -3.97 -5.50
CA PRO A 115 3.77 -5.25 -6.03
C PRO A 115 3.88 -6.33 -4.94
N ASN A 116 3.49 -7.56 -5.26
CA ASN A 116 3.56 -8.71 -4.33
C ASN A 116 5.01 -9.04 -3.88
N SER A 117 6.02 -8.63 -4.64
CA SER A 117 7.43 -8.88 -4.30
C SER A 117 8.04 -7.83 -3.36
N PHE A 118 7.35 -6.69 -3.15
CA PHE A 118 7.85 -5.54 -2.38
C PHE A 118 9.16 -4.92 -2.89
N GLU A 119 9.50 -5.13 -4.17
CA GLU A 119 10.73 -4.61 -4.79
C GLU A 119 10.80 -3.08 -4.86
N ASN A 120 9.66 -2.40 -4.80
CA ASN A 120 9.55 -0.94 -4.71
C ASN A 120 10.08 -0.37 -3.38
N ILE A 121 10.33 -1.22 -2.38
CA ILE A 121 10.81 -0.79 -1.06
C ILE A 121 12.26 -1.29 -0.89
N PRO A 122 13.26 -0.39 -0.86
CA PRO A 122 14.63 -0.75 -0.58
C PRO A 122 14.77 -1.55 0.72
N LYS A 123 15.71 -2.50 0.76
CA LYS A 123 16.00 -3.26 1.99
C LYS A 123 16.69 -2.36 3.01
N ILE A 124 16.15 -2.35 4.23
CA ILE A 124 16.65 -1.51 5.33
C ILE A 124 17.30 -2.41 6.37
N SER A 125 18.60 -2.24 6.58
CA SER A 125 19.36 -3.08 7.50
C SER A 125 19.08 -2.73 8.96
N VAL A 126 18.98 -3.75 9.80
CA VAL A 126 18.98 -3.59 11.25
C VAL A 126 20.42 -3.41 11.77
N PRO A 127 20.62 -2.69 12.89
CA PRO A 127 21.94 -2.39 13.43
C PRO A 127 22.58 -3.50 14.27
N TRP A 128 21.82 -4.55 14.61
CA TRP A 128 22.28 -5.66 15.43
C TRP A 128 22.85 -6.80 14.58
N LYS A 129 23.71 -7.62 15.21
CA LYS A 129 24.34 -8.79 14.58
C LYS A 129 23.57 -10.05 14.95
N THR A 130 23.43 -10.95 14.00
CA THR A 130 22.89 -12.30 14.21
C THR A 130 23.92 -13.32 13.74
N GLU A 131 23.82 -14.55 14.25
CA GLU A 131 24.44 -15.68 13.58
C GLU A 131 23.72 -15.92 12.24
N GLY A 132 24.38 -15.60 11.12
CA GLY A 132 23.80 -15.69 9.77
C GLY A 132 23.51 -14.33 9.12
N ILE A 133 22.62 -14.32 8.13
CA ILE A 133 22.25 -13.09 7.41
C ILE A 133 21.22 -12.33 8.27
N PRO A 134 21.52 -11.10 8.73
CA PRO A 134 20.59 -10.34 9.55
C PRO A 134 19.34 -9.99 8.72
N PRO A 135 18.14 -10.15 9.31
CA PRO A 135 16.90 -9.79 8.64
C PRO A 135 16.86 -8.27 8.40
N SER A 136 16.26 -7.85 7.29
CA SER A 136 15.95 -6.43 7.11
C SER A 136 14.68 -6.04 7.87
N VAL A 137 14.49 -4.75 8.14
CA VAL A 137 13.22 -4.21 8.68
C VAL A 137 12.04 -4.64 7.81
N ASN A 138 12.24 -4.71 6.49
CA ASN A 138 11.24 -5.19 5.53
C ASN A 138 10.85 -6.64 5.81
N ASP A 139 11.83 -7.52 6.05
CA ASP A 139 11.54 -8.93 6.28
C ASP A 139 10.78 -9.13 7.61
N LEU A 140 11.13 -8.35 8.64
CA LEU A 140 10.45 -8.35 9.95
C LEU A 140 8.99 -7.87 9.86
N LEU A 141 8.71 -6.81 9.10
CA LEU A 141 7.36 -6.21 9.04
C LEU A 141 6.47 -6.78 7.94
N LEU A 142 7.02 -7.43 6.92
CA LEU A 142 6.27 -7.88 5.74
C LEU A 142 6.22 -9.39 5.55
N LYS A 143 7.14 -10.17 6.16
CA LYS A 143 7.33 -11.58 5.77
C LYS A 143 7.33 -12.55 6.94
N TYR A 144 8.01 -12.22 8.03
CA TYR A 144 8.28 -13.20 9.09
C TYR A 144 7.15 -13.39 10.09
N GLY A 145 6.08 -12.61 9.99
CA GLY A 145 4.95 -12.69 10.92
C GLY A 145 5.45 -12.52 12.36
N ASP A 146 5.04 -13.44 13.22
CA ASP A 146 5.40 -13.49 14.64
C ASP A 146 6.38 -14.64 14.95
N GLY A 147 7.14 -15.10 13.94
CA GLY A 147 8.18 -16.12 14.12
C GLY A 147 9.38 -15.60 14.92
N PHE A 148 10.14 -16.52 15.52
CA PHE A 148 11.38 -16.19 16.24
C PHE A 148 12.52 -15.84 15.26
N VAL A 149 13.27 -14.77 15.53
CA VAL A 149 14.26 -14.22 14.57
C VAL A 149 15.71 -14.18 15.08
N ILE A 150 15.93 -14.07 16.39
CA ILE A 150 17.27 -14.16 16.99
C ILE A 150 17.20 -15.00 18.26
N PHE A 151 18.18 -15.88 18.46
CA PHE A 151 18.35 -16.72 19.64
C PHE A 151 19.39 -16.11 20.59
N ASP A 152 19.27 -16.36 21.89
CA ASP A 152 20.23 -16.04 22.98
C ASP A 152 20.44 -14.55 23.35
N TYR A 153 19.50 -13.68 22.99
CA TYR A 153 19.51 -12.27 23.39
C TYR A 153 18.15 -11.84 23.98
N ASP A 154 18.14 -10.91 24.92
CA ASP A 154 16.95 -10.26 25.49
C ASP A 154 17.00 -8.74 25.29
N ILE A 155 15.83 -8.08 25.28
CA ILE A 155 15.73 -6.62 25.31
C ILE A 155 15.42 -6.17 26.72
N GLU A 156 16.33 -5.41 27.32
CA GLU A 156 16.09 -4.71 28.57
C GLU A 156 15.67 -3.27 28.26
N TYR A 157 14.45 -2.89 28.66
CA TYR A 157 13.95 -1.53 28.49
C TYR A 157 14.39 -0.63 29.66
N GLY A 158 14.80 0.59 29.35
CA GLY A 158 15.31 1.54 30.32
C GLY A 158 16.22 2.60 29.69
N SER A 159 16.59 3.60 30.49
CA SER A 159 17.58 4.61 30.10
C SER A 159 18.98 4.06 30.38
N PHE A 160 19.70 3.70 29.32
CA PHE A 160 21.07 3.18 29.44
C PHE A 160 22.07 4.10 28.76
N ASP A 161 23.12 4.49 29.49
CA ASP A 161 24.24 5.24 28.92
C ASP A 161 24.94 4.40 27.83
N GLY A 162 25.04 4.97 26.63
CA GLY A 162 25.60 4.29 25.46
C GLY A 162 24.60 3.48 24.61
N SER A 163 23.30 3.46 24.96
CA SER A 163 22.27 2.90 24.09
C SER A 163 22.09 3.75 22.82
N ARG A 164 22.05 3.11 21.66
CA ARG A 164 21.83 3.77 20.37
C ARG A 164 20.42 4.36 20.22
N SER A 165 19.41 3.63 20.70
CA SER A 165 18.01 4.03 20.62
C SER A 165 17.56 4.83 21.86
N GLY A 166 18.37 4.81 22.93
CA GLY A 166 18.16 5.55 24.17
C GLY A 166 17.10 4.98 25.11
N GLY A 167 16.35 3.95 24.69
CA GLY A 167 15.23 3.37 25.46
C GLY A 167 15.33 1.87 25.75
N ALA A 168 16.34 1.20 25.19
CA ALA A 168 16.59 -0.21 25.44
C ALA A 168 18.05 -0.59 25.19
N ARG A 169 18.50 -1.73 25.74
CA ARG A 169 19.75 -2.39 25.37
C ARG A 169 19.49 -3.88 25.12
N MET A 170 20.29 -4.49 24.25
CA MET A 170 20.32 -5.94 24.11
C MET A 170 21.24 -6.54 25.18
N VAL A 171 20.79 -7.58 25.86
CA VAL A 171 21.55 -8.32 26.87
C VAL A 171 21.65 -9.77 26.40
N GLU A 172 22.85 -10.33 26.41
CA GLU A 172 23.08 -11.73 26.07
C GLU A 172 22.59 -12.62 27.22
N ASN A 173 21.79 -13.64 26.91
CA ASN A 173 21.24 -14.55 27.90
C ASN A 173 21.08 -15.93 27.24
N GLU A 174 21.95 -16.87 27.61
CA GLU A 174 21.95 -18.22 27.02
C GLU A 174 20.61 -18.92 27.26
N GLY A 175 19.96 -19.39 26.19
CA GLY A 175 18.61 -19.97 26.23
C GLY A 175 17.48 -18.94 26.25
N SER A 176 17.80 -17.64 26.24
CA SER A 176 16.82 -16.62 25.89
C SER A 176 16.65 -16.55 24.38
N SER A 177 15.68 -15.80 23.93
CA SER A 177 15.44 -15.62 22.51
C SER A 177 14.91 -14.19 22.38
N TRP A 178 15.34 -13.44 21.38
CA TRP A 178 15.19 -11.99 21.28
C TRP A 178 13.76 -11.45 21.35
N GLY A 179 13.43 -10.83 22.48
CA GLY A 179 12.10 -10.41 22.91
C GLY A 179 11.42 -9.30 22.11
N VAL A 180 10.09 -9.44 21.94
CA VAL A 180 9.19 -8.29 21.99
C VAL A 180 8.01 -8.57 22.92
N SER A 181 7.96 -7.78 24.01
CA SER A 181 7.07 -7.92 25.19
C SER A 181 7.17 -9.24 25.95
N SER A 182 7.72 -9.19 27.17
CA SER A 182 7.54 -10.24 28.20
C SER A 182 8.03 -11.65 27.82
N GLY A 183 9.31 -11.81 27.45
CA GLY A 183 9.96 -13.13 27.43
C GLY A 183 9.65 -14.04 26.23
N LEU A 184 9.20 -13.48 25.08
CA LEU A 184 9.00 -14.22 23.83
C LEU A 184 9.52 -13.44 22.61
N SER A 185 10.05 -14.18 21.63
CA SER A 185 11.15 -13.69 20.80
C SER A 185 10.80 -13.23 19.39
N ARG A 186 9.74 -12.43 19.28
CA ARG A 186 9.01 -12.21 18.03
C ARG A 186 8.49 -10.80 17.96
N VAL A 187 8.38 -10.25 16.75
CA VAL A 187 7.62 -8.99 16.51
C VAL A 187 6.24 -9.14 17.19
N PRO A 188 5.75 -8.13 17.94
CA PRO A 188 4.48 -8.22 18.63
C PRO A 188 3.40 -8.61 17.63
N PRO A 189 2.48 -9.53 17.98
CA PRO A 189 1.47 -10.00 17.04
C PRO A 189 0.66 -8.87 16.37
N GLN A 190 0.48 -7.73 17.05
CA GLN A 190 -0.19 -6.56 16.49
C GLN A 190 0.61 -5.84 15.37
N TYR A 191 1.94 -5.97 15.34
CA TYR A 191 2.83 -5.39 14.34
C TYR A 191 3.34 -6.41 13.32
N ALA A 192 3.15 -7.70 13.61
CA ALA A 192 3.55 -8.79 12.76
C ALA A 192 2.87 -8.69 11.39
N GLY A 193 3.64 -9.01 10.34
CA GLY A 193 3.15 -9.01 8.98
C GLY A 193 3.64 -10.21 8.18
N ASN A 194 2.75 -10.72 7.34
CA ASN A 194 3.04 -11.72 6.32
C ASN A 194 2.70 -11.15 4.92
N PRO A 195 3.06 -11.84 3.82
CA PRO A 195 2.86 -11.29 2.49
C PRO A 195 1.41 -10.94 2.14
N SER A 196 0.41 -11.58 2.77
CA SER A 196 -1.02 -11.31 2.58
C SER A 196 -1.65 -10.37 3.60
N ASP A 197 -1.04 -10.23 4.78
CA ASP A 197 -1.56 -9.40 5.88
C ASP A 197 -0.39 -8.74 6.61
N ASN A 198 -0.13 -7.48 6.27
CA ASN A 198 0.89 -6.64 6.86
C ASN A 198 0.38 -5.19 6.92
N PHE A 199 1.19 -4.29 7.49
CA PHE A 199 0.77 -2.90 7.63
C PHE A 199 0.42 -2.21 6.30
N ILE A 200 1.03 -2.61 5.17
CA ILE A 200 0.73 -2.05 3.85
C ILE A 200 -0.65 -2.49 3.40
N THR A 201 -0.93 -3.80 3.44
CA THR A 201 -2.25 -4.32 3.04
C THR A 201 -3.34 -3.78 3.97
N ARG A 202 -3.10 -3.73 5.28
CA ARG A 202 -4.03 -3.16 6.27
C ARG A 202 -4.30 -1.67 6.06
N ALA A 203 -3.29 -0.88 5.66
CA ALA A 203 -3.45 0.54 5.38
C ALA A 203 -4.21 0.80 4.07
N ILE A 204 -4.01 -0.06 3.06
CA ILE A 204 -4.68 0.03 1.76
C ILE A 204 -6.13 -0.46 1.84
N ASP A 205 -6.36 -1.63 2.45
CA ASP A 205 -7.70 -2.26 2.61
C ASP A 205 -8.53 -1.62 3.74
N ASN A 206 -8.20 -0.39 4.10
CA ASN A 206 -8.92 0.40 5.07
C ASN A 206 -10.06 1.18 4.39
N LYS A 207 -11.28 1.09 4.94
CA LYS A 207 -12.46 1.80 4.42
C LYS A 207 -12.28 3.32 4.32
N ASP A 208 -11.51 3.93 5.21
CA ASP A 208 -11.22 5.36 5.16
C ASP A 208 -10.30 5.70 3.97
N THR A 209 -9.27 4.87 3.73
CA THR A 209 -8.40 4.97 2.56
C THR A 209 -9.20 4.82 1.27
N GLU A 210 -10.02 3.78 1.17
CA GLU A 210 -10.93 3.54 0.03
C GLU A 210 -11.85 4.74 -0.21
N SER A 211 -12.51 5.23 0.83
CA SER A 211 -13.43 6.38 0.75
C SER A 211 -12.72 7.67 0.30
N LYS A 212 -11.47 7.88 0.70
CA LYS A 212 -10.67 9.03 0.26
C LYS A 212 -10.31 8.93 -1.21
N ILE A 213 -9.91 7.75 -1.68
CA ILE A 213 -9.59 7.50 -3.10
C ILE A 213 -10.84 7.70 -3.96
N GLU A 214 -11.99 7.16 -3.53
CA GLU A 214 -13.26 7.35 -4.23
C GLU A 214 -13.61 8.84 -4.37
N LYS A 215 -13.49 9.63 -3.29
CA LYS A 215 -13.73 11.07 -3.32
C LYS A 215 -12.82 11.80 -4.31
N VAL A 216 -11.54 11.41 -4.39
CA VAL A 216 -10.59 11.97 -5.37
C VAL A 216 -11.05 11.65 -6.80
N ILE A 217 -11.40 10.39 -7.08
CA ILE A 217 -11.89 9.96 -8.39
C ILE A 217 -13.14 10.75 -8.78
N LEU A 218 -14.14 10.82 -7.91
CA LEU A 218 -15.39 11.54 -8.15
C LEU A 218 -15.17 13.04 -8.35
N SER A 219 -14.27 13.65 -7.58
CA SER A 219 -13.93 15.07 -7.72
C SER A 219 -13.29 15.38 -9.07
N ILE A 220 -12.44 14.48 -9.57
CA ILE A 220 -11.74 14.68 -10.85
C ILE A 220 -12.67 14.42 -12.03
N LEU A 221 -13.45 13.34 -11.98
CA LEU A 221 -14.39 12.99 -13.05
C LEU A 221 -15.58 13.95 -13.12
N GLY A 222 -16.05 14.48 -11.98
CA GLY A 222 -17.17 15.42 -11.92
C GLY A 222 -16.83 16.87 -12.31
N LYS A 223 -15.55 17.19 -12.55
CA LYS A 223 -15.09 18.52 -12.99
C LYS A 223 -14.94 18.66 -14.52
N GLN A 224 -15.11 17.56 -15.27
CA GLN A 224 -15.00 17.52 -16.74
C GLN A 224 -16.37 17.74 -17.39
#